data_AF-A0A4C1YI02-F1
#
_entry.id   AF-A0A4C1YI02-F1
#
_cell.length_a   1.000
_cell.length_b   1.000
_cell.length_c   1.000
_cell.angle_alpha   90.00
_cell.angle_beta   90.00
_cell.angle_gamma   90.00
#
_symmetry.space_group_name_H-M   'P 1'
#
loop_
_entity.id
_entity.type
_entity.pdbx_description
1 polymer ?
#
loop_
_entity_poly.entity_id
_entity_poly.type
_entity_poly.pdbx_seq_one_letter_code
_entity_poly.pdbx_strand_id
1 'polypeptide(L)'
;MIFNPTLLVVTEQFAFEAVAVVPTSHSGGLKGLRQGGYCHPGMDYFEQRWSPRVSKTLEREIVGMEPCSESDTRHNTLEELETFILSNFFGAACRQGRWSLDDAIDARLKSEYPNLCTLCSANGTSDCSSGYRYDIWPRFSNTHLLALKCLTENNGSVAYVAWEYVTQYFLRAENDQFLLCGQELLNCCPATVALV
;
A
#
# COMPACT_ATOMS: atom_id res chain seq x y z
N MET A 1 -53.86 9.47 -5.38
CA MET A 1 -52.45 9.24 -5.71
C MET A 1 -51.76 8.79 -4.44
N ILE A 2 -51.38 7.52 -4.37
CA ILE A 2 -50.73 6.92 -3.20
C ILE A 2 -49.23 6.96 -3.51
N PHE A 3 -48.46 7.75 -2.76
CA PHE A 3 -47.00 7.65 -2.76
C PHE A 3 -46.62 6.50 -1.84
N ASN A 4 -45.93 5.51 -2.41
CA ASN A 4 -45.42 4.34 -1.70
C ASN A 4 -43.90 4.53 -1.54
N PRO A 5 -43.37 4.82 -0.34
CA PRO A 5 -41.93 4.97 -0.14
C PRO A 5 -41.37 3.64 0.36
N THR A 6 -41.01 2.75 -0.55
CA THR A 6 -40.10 1.65 -0.24
C THR A 6 -39.22 1.37 -1.45
N LEU A 7 -38.30 2.30 -1.70
CA LEU A 7 -37.13 2.04 -2.52
C LEU A 7 -35.92 2.56 -1.74
N LEU A 8 -35.39 1.70 -0.87
CA LEU A 8 -34.06 1.85 -0.31
C LEU A 8 -33.07 1.62 -1.45
N VAL A 9 -32.72 2.70 -2.14
CA VAL A 9 -31.62 2.72 -3.10
C VAL A 9 -30.33 2.79 -2.29
N VAL A 10 -29.68 1.65 -2.08
CA VAL A 10 -28.26 1.62 -1.71
C VAL A 10 -27.49 1.64 -3.03
N THR A 11 -27.01 2.80 -3.46
CA THR A 11 -26.10 2.89 -4.61
C THR A 11 -24.92 3.77 -4.24
N GLU A 12 -23.86 3.08 -3.80
CA GLU A 12 -22.50 3.52 -3.43
C GLU A 12 -22.36 4.28 -2.10
N GLN A 13 -22.00 3.55 -1.04
CA GLN A 13 -21.75 4.12 0.30
C GLN A 13 -20.37 4.81 0.43
N PHE A 14 -19.42 4.59 -0.49
CA PHE A 14 -18.06 5.13 -0.43
C PHE A 14 -17.51 5.45 -1.83
N ALA A 15 -16.62 6.44 -1.94
CA ALA A 15 -16.04 6.89 -3.22
C ALA A 15 -14.99 5.93 -3.81
N PHE A 16 -14.43 5.07 -2.96
CA PHE A 16 -13.56 3.92 -3.25
C PHE A 16 -13.32 3.17 -1.92
N GLU A 17 -12.79 1.94 -2.01
CA GLU A 17 -12.35 1.15 -0.86
C GLU A 17 -10.83 1.02 -0.89
N ALA A 18 -10.18 1.21 0.26
CA ALA A 18 -8.75 0.99 0.42
C ALA A 18 -8.51 -0.35 1.12
N VAL A 19 -7.62 -1.18 0.57
CA VAL A 19 -7.45 -2.56 1.01
C VAL A 19 -5.98 -2.93 1.18
N ALA A 20 -5.70 -3.80 2.15
CA ALA A 20 -4.42 -4.47 2.26
C ALA A 20 -4.52 -5.85 1.58
N VAL A 21 -3.76 -6.03 0.50
CA VAL A 21 -3.70 -7.28 -0.27
C VAL A 21 -2.49 -8.08 0.17
N VAL A 22 -2.71 -9.33 0.58
CA VAL A 22 -1.65 -10.25 1.02
C VAL A 22 -1.73 -11.59 0.26
N PRO A 23 -0.63 -12.35 0.14
CA PRO A 23 -0.67 -13.71 -0.40
C PRO A 23 -1.60 -14.61 0.42
N THR A 24 -2.23 -15.62 -0.17
CA THR A 24 -3.06 -16.59 0.58
C THR A 24 -2.31 -17.39 1.63
N SER A 25 -0.99 -17.52 1.50
CA SER A 25 -0.13 -18.13 2.50
C SER A 25 0.09 -17.25 3.74
N HIS A 26 -0.34 -15.99 3.70
CA HIS A 26 -0.23 -15.06 4.82
C HIS A 26 -1.07 -15.53 6.01
N SER A 27 -0.51 -15.40 7.21
CA SER A 27 -1.21 -15.71 8.46
C SER A 27 -0.75 -14.76 9.57
N GLY A 28 -1.46 -14.72 10.70
CA GLY A 28 -1.07 -13.86 11.83
C GLY A 28 -1.52 -12.40 11.74
N GLY A 29 -2.44 -12.08 10.81
CA GLY A 29 -3.02 -10.73 10.67
C GLY A 29 -1.96 -9.66 10.43
N LEU A 30 -2.15 -8.46 10.99
CA LEU A 30 -1.16 -7.38 10.87
C LEU A 30 0.20 -7.78 11.48
N LYS A 31 0.22 -8.50 12.60
CA LYS A 31 1.49 -8.93 13.24
C LYS A 31 2.31 -9.87 12.36
N GLY A 32 1.66 -10.67 11.52
CA GLY A 32 2.33 -11.56 10.57
C GLY A 32 3.08 -10.83 9.45
N LEU A 33 2.85 -9.51 9.29
CA LEU A 33 3.53 -8.69 8.29
C LEU A 33 4.95 -8.26 8.73
N ARG A 34 5.31 -8.50 10.00
CA ARG A 34 6.64 -8.17 10.52
C ARG A 34 7.73 -8.82 9.70
N GLN A 35 8.79 -8.07 9.42
CA GLN A 35 9.93 -8.47 8.61
C GLN A 35 9.58 -8.80 7.15
N GLY A 36 8.32 -8.61 6.74
CA GLY A 36 7.86 -8.80 5.37
C GLY A 36 8.20 -7.62 4.45
N GLY A 37 7.82 -7.77 3.19
CA GLY A 37 7.92 -6.75 2.15
C GLY A 37 6.68 -5.87 2.08
N TYR A 38 6.84 -4.54 2.13
CA TYR A 38 5.73 -3.60 2.02
C TYR A 38 5.72 -2.89 0.66
N CYS A 39 4.59 -2.92 -0.05
CA CYS A 39 4.42 -2.24 -1.33
C CYS A 39 3.39 -1.11 -1.22
N HIS A 40 3.85 0.13 -1.29
CA HIS A 40 3.01 1.33 -1.18
C HIS A 40 2.85 2.01 -2.54
N PRO A 41 1.64 2.49 -2.92
CA PRO A 41 1.35 3.18 -4.18
C PRO A 41 1.92 4.61 -4.24
N GLY A 42 2.92 4.93 -3.42
CA GLY A 42 3.51 6.25 -3.36
C GLY A 42 2.72 7.29 -2.57
N MET A 43 3.45 8.26 -2.04
CA MET A 43 2.97 9.38 -1.23
C MET A 43 2.78 10.64 -2.10
N ASP A 44 2.04 10.52 -3.20
CA ASP A 44 1.85 11.61 -4.14
C ASP A 44 0.51 12.35 -3.93
N TYR A 45 0.58 13.69 -3.87
CA TYR A 45 -0.57 14.57 -3.62
C TYR A 45 -1.49 14.76 -4.84
N PHE A 46 -1.19 14.12 -5.97
CA PHE A 46 -1.88 14.36 -7.24
C PHE A 46 -3.17 13.56 -7.41
N GLU A 47 -3.32 12.42 -6.72
CA GLU A 47 -4.57 11.67 -6.72
C GLU A 47 -5.50 12.22 -5.62
N GLN A 48 -6.42 13.12 -6.01
CA GLN A 48 -7.28 13.84 -5.06
C GLN A 48 -8.05 12.94 -4.08
N ARG A 49 -8.42 11.73 -4.53
CA ARG A 49 -9.14 10.75 -3.71
C ARG A 49 -8.21 9.96 -2.77
N TRP A 50 -6.97 9.71 -3.17
CA TRP A 50 -5.97 8.97 -2.39
C TRP A 50 -5.08 9.92 -1.58
N SER A 51 -5.71 10.68 -0.68
CA SER A 51 -5.00 11.67 0.15
C SER A 51 -3.90 11.02 1.01
N PRO A 52 -2.92 11.79 1.52
CA PRO A 52 -1.92 11.27 2.46
C PRO A 52 -2.52 10.61 3.70
N ARG A 53 -3.71 11.04 4.13
CA ARG A 53 -4.44 10.41 5.24
C ARG A 53 -4.84 8.97 4.89
N VAL A 54 -5.36 8.77 3.67
CA VAL A 54 -5.77 7.45 3.17
C VAL A 54 -4.53 6.59 2.95
N SER A 55 -3.53 7.12 2.25
CA SER A 55 -2.26 6.42 1.96
C SER A 55 -1.61 5.85 3.22
N LYS A 56 -1.58 6.62 4.31
CA LYS A 56 -0.97 6.24 5.59
C LYS A 56 -1.85 5.37 6.50
N THR A 57 -3.05 4.95 6.08
CA THR A 57 -3.96 4.20 6.98
C THR A 57 -3.32 2.91 7.50
N LEU A 58 -2.80 2.05 6.62
CA LEU A 58 -2.13 0.82 7.03
C LEU A 58 -0.88 1.12 7.88
N GLU A 59 -0.11 2.15 7.52
CA GLU A 59 1.07 2.56 8.28
C GLU A 59 0.71 2.96 9.72
N ARG A 60 -0.42 3.65 9.91
CA ARG A 60 -0.90 4.08 11.23
C ARG A 60 -1.42 2.94 12.08
N GLU A 61 -2.09 1.96 11.47
CA GLU A 61 -2.46 0.73 12.17
C GLU A 61 -1.21 -0.01 12.68
N ILE A 62 -0.14 -0.03 11.87
CA ILE A 62 1.15 -0.60 12.27
C ILE A 62 1.79 0.19 13.42
N VAL A 63 1.86 1.52 13.29
CA VAL A 63 2.40 2.40 14.32
C VAL A 63 1.63 2.29 15.63
N GLY A 64 0.30 2.18 15.59
CA GLY A 64 -0.55 2.02 16.77
C GLY A 64 -0.35 0.69 17.52
N MET A 65 0.24 -0.33 16.87
CA MET A 65 0.60 -1.59 17.54
C MET A 65 1.95 -1.53 18.25
N GLU A 66 2.81 -0.57 17.93
CA GLU A 66 4.13 -0.46 18.56
C GLU A 66 4.07 0.39 19.83
N PRO A 67 4.65 -0.07 20.94
CA PRO A 67 4.75 0.76 22.13
C PRO A 67 5.71 1.93 21.85
N CYS A 68 5.24 3.16 22.05
CA CYS A 68 6.13 4.31 22.15
C CYS A 68 7.04 4.11 23.36
N SER A 69 8.34 3.91 23.14
CA SER A 69 9.29 3.85 24.23
C SER A 69 9.51 5.27 24.76
N GLU A 70 9.16 5.53 26.03
CA GLU A 70 9.35 6.84 26.68
C GLU A 70 10.81 7.33 26.67
N SER A 71 11.77 6.44 26.37
CA SER A 71 13.21 6.75 26.35
C SER A 71 13.79 7.03 24.96
N ASP A 72 13.04 6.86 23.87
CA ASP A 72 13.55 7.18 22.53
C ASP A 72 13.21 8.63 22.14
N THR A 73 14.08 9.55 22.56
CA THR A 73 14.00 10.98 22.22
C THR A 73 14.70 11.33 20.90
N ARG A 74 15.14 10.32 20.12
CA ARG A 74 15.88 10.55 18.87
C ARG A 74 14.99 11.05 17.73
N HIS A 75 13.68 10.77 17.78
CA HIS A 75 12.70 11.23 16.80
C HIS A 75 11.93 12.42 17.38
N ASN A 76 12.13 13.60 16.78
CA ASN A 76 11.57 14.86 17.22
C ASN A 76 10.22 15.18 16.55
N THR A 77 9.87 14.48 15.47
CA THR A 77 8.58 14.64 14.79
C THR A 77 7.82 13.32 14.63
N LEU A 78 6.51 13.42 14.37
CA LEU A 78 5.67 12.25 14.10
C LEU A 78 6.12 11.51 12.84
N GLU A 79 6.53 12.23 11.80
CA GLU A 79 7.00 11.65 10.54
C GLU A 79 8.29 10.84 10.73
N GLU A 80 9.20 11.34 11.57
CA GLU A 80 10.43 10.64 11.95
C GLU A 80 10.12 9.35 12.72
N LEU A 81 9.20 9.42 13.70
CA LEU A 81 8.76 8.28 14.49
C LEU A 81 8.03 7.22 13.64
N GLU A 82 7.07 7.65 12.81
CA GLU A 82 6.35 6.77 11.87
C GLU A 82 7.34 6.04 10.96
N THR A 83 8.29 6.76 10.38
CA THR A 83 9.29 6.18 9.46
C THR A 83 10.19 5.17 10.18
N PHE A 84 10.65 5.49 11.38
CA PHE A 84 11.45 4.58 12.20
C PHE A 84 10.69 3.29 12.54
N ILE A 85 9.43 3.41 12.98
CA ILE A 85 8.60 2.27 13.31
C ILE A 85 8.39 1.39 12.07
N LEU A 86 8.03 1.98 10.93
CA LEU A 86 7.85 1.24 9.68
C LEU A 86 9.13 0.53 9.24
N SER A 87 10.28 1.19 9.38
CA SER A 87 11.59 0.62 9.07
C SER A 87 11.94 -0.57 9.95
N ASN A 88 11.56 -0.57 11.23
CA ASN A 88 11.80 -1.70 12.12
C ASN A 88 10.76 -2.81 11.94
N PHE A 89 9.55 -2.43 11.55
CA PHE A 89 8.46 -3.36 11.34
C PHE A 89 8.65 -4.18 10.06
N PHE A 90 8.96 -3.54 8.94
CA PHE A 90 9.17 -4.19 7.64
C PHE A 90 10.65 -4.45 7.36
N GLY A 91 10.95 -5.65 6.86
CA GLY A 91 12.32 -6.01 6.47
C GLY A 91 12.75 -5.32 5.17
N ALA A 92 11.78 -5.04 4.30
CA ALA A 92 11.97 -4.34 3.03
C ALA A 92 10.68 -3.62 2.64
N ALA A 93 10.77 -2.52 1.89
CA ALA A 93 9.60 -1.88 1.32
C ALA A 93 9.88 -1.21 -0.02
N CYS A 94 8.81 -0.90 -0.71
CA CYS A 94 8.74 0.16 -1.68
C CYS A 94 7.79 1.25 -1.19
N ARG A 95 8.34 2.21 -0.45
CA ARG A 95 7.62 3.36 0.08
C ARG A 95 7.97 4.64 -0.70
N GLN A 96 7.45 4.76 -1.92
CA GLN A 96 7.79 5.87 -2.82
C GLN A 96 7.24 7.22 -2.37
N GLY A 97 7.81 8.30 -2.89
CA GLY A 97 7.31 9.67 -2.74
C GLY A 97 7.97 10.45 -1.60
N ARG A 98 7.30 11.50 -1.11
CA ARG A 98 7.79 12.32 -0.01
C ARG A 98 7.36 11.74 1.33
N TRP A 99 8.32 11.53 2.21
CA TRP A 99 8.15 11.10 3.60
C TRP A 99 8.02 12.31 4.54
N SER A 100 8.62 13.44 4.14
CA SER A 100 8.51 14.74 4.82
C SER A 100 8.20 15.87 3.83
N LEU A 101 7.54 16.93 4.33
CA LEU A 101 7.36 18.19 3.60
C LEU A 101 8.63 19.05 3.59
N ASP A 102 9.57 18.77 4.49
CA ASP A 102 10.92 19.35 4.51
C ASP A 102 11.87 18.45 3.71
N ASP A 103 12.48 18.99 2.66
CA ASP A 103 13.35 18.23 1.75
C ASP A 103 14.63 17.70 2.43
N ALA A 104 15.17 18.42 3.40
CA ALA A 104 16.35 17.97 4.13
C ALA A 104 16.01 16.81 5.07
N ILE A 105 14.86 16.87 5.74
CA ILE A 105 14.35 15.76 6.56
C ILE A 105 14.00 14.57 5.67
N ASP A 106 13.34 14.77 4.54
CA ASP A 106 12.98 13.71 3.58
C ASP A 106 14.23 12.93 3.11
N ALA A 107 15.24 13.66 2.63
CA ALA A 107 16.49 13.09 2.16
C ALA A 107 17.24 12.37 3.28
N ARG A 108 17.28 12.94 4.48
CA ARG A 108 17.92 12.32 5.65
C ARG A 108 17.22 11.01 6.02
N LEU A 109 15.89 11.01 6.14
CA LEU A 109 15.13 9.82 6.48
C LEU A 109 15.34 8.69 5.45
N LYS A 110 15.33 8.99 4.15
CA LYS A 110 15.62 8.01 3.10
C LYS A 110 17.02 7.42 3.19
N SER A 111 18.00 8.25 3.55
CA SER A 111 19.35 7.79 3.80
C SER A 111 19.49 6.95 5.07
N GLU A 112 18.73 7.25 6.12
CA GLU A 112 18.75 6.53 7.41
C GLU A 112 18.02 5.18 7.34
N TYR A 113 16.94 5.10 6.56
CA TYR A 113 16.06 3.94 6.46
C TYR A 113 15.96 3.40 5.02
N PRO A 114 17.09 2.99 4.41
CA PRO A 114 17.13 2.59 3.00
C PRO A 114 16.34 1.30 2.71
N ASN A 115 16.10 0.47 3.73
CA ASN A 115 15.26 -0.72 3.62
C ASN A 115 13.84 -0.39 3.14
N LEU A 116 13.34 0.82 3.37
CA LEU A 116 12.02 1.24 2.91
C LEU A 116 11.95 1.57 1.41
N CYS A 117 13.07 1.56 0.69
CA CYS A 117 13.13 1.78 -0.76
C CYS A 117 13.53 0.52 -1.56
N THR A 118 13.96 -0.56 -0.91
CA THR A 118 14.60 -1.72 -1.55
C THR A 118 13.74 -2.45 -2.57
N LEU A 119 12.41 -2.41 -2.47
CA LEU A 119 11.50 -3.10 -3.39
C LEU A 119 11.05 -2.24 -4.58
N CYS A 120 11.46 -0.97 -4.67
CA CYS A 120 10.90 -0.03 -5.67
C CYS A 120 11.36 -0.23 -7.10
N SER A 121 12.43 -0.99 -7.32
CA SER A 121 12.83 -1.45 -8.65
C SER A 121 13.53 -2.78 -8.51
N ALA A 122 13.68 -3.52 -9.61
CA ALA A 122 14.51 -4.72 -9.65
C ALA A 122 15.98 -4.45 -9.23
N ASN A 123 16.41 -3.18 -9.19
CA ASN A 123 17.76 -2.75 -8.85
C ASN A 123 17.85 -1.82 -7.60
N GLY A 124 16.78 -1.69 -6.81
CA GLY A 124 16.80 -1.07 -5.47
C GLY A 124 17.52 0.28 -5.36
N THR A 125 17.06 1.32 -6.07
CA THR A 125 17.62 2.68 -5.89
C THR A 125 17.29 3.22 -4.49
N SER A 126 18.29 3.84 -3.84
CA SER A 126 18.21 4.30 -2.44
C SER A 126 17.34 5.53 -2.22
N ASP A 127 16.91 6.22 -3.28
CA ASP A 127 16.18 7.48 -3.13
C ASP A 127 14.65 7.30 -3.12
N CYS A 128 14.15 6.16 -3.63
CA CYS A 128 12.75 5.88 -3.97
C CYS A 128 11.92 7.15 -4.32
N SER A 129 12.56 8.10 -5.00
CA SER A 129 11.99 9.39 -5.33
C SER A 129 10.86 9.13 -6.32
N SER A 130 9.74 9.86 -6.20
CA SER A 130 8.61 9.75 -7.14
C SER A 130 8.98 10.05 -8.61
N GLY A 131 10.24 10.48 -8.86
CA GLY A 131 10.86 10.64 -10.17
C GLY A 131 11.46 9.39 -10.80
N TYR A 132 11.73 8.30 -10.06
CA TYR A 132 12.05 6.99 -10.65
C TYR A 132 10.76 6.30 -11.09
N ARG A 133 10.14 6.95 -12.07
CA ARG A 133 9.21 6.34 -13.00
C ARG A 133 9.92 5.11 -13.52
N TYR A 134 9.28 3.95 -13.43
CA TYR A 134 9.67 2.80 -14.23
C TYR A 134 9.95 3.28 -15.66
N ASP A 135 11.23 3.39 -16.01
CA ASP A 135 11.66 3.33 -17.39
C ASP A 135 11.02 2.04 -17.89
N ILE A 136 10.29 2.09 -19.00
CA ILE A 136 9.50 0.99 -19.58
C ILE A 136 8.07 0.87 -19.00
N TRP A 137 7.15 1.76 -19.41
CA TRP A 137 5.89 1.43 -20.13
C TRP A 137 4.88 2.60 -20.08
N PRO A 138 4.61 3.31 -21.21
CA PRO A 138 3.67 4.42 -21.26
C PRO A 138 2.18 4.00 -21.23
N ARG A 139 1.85 2.78 -20.77
CA ARG A 139 0.45 2.29 -20.68
C ARG A 139 -0.02 1.95 -19.26
N PHE A 140 0.83 2.06 -18.24
CA PHE A 140 0.52 1.66 -16.86
C PHE A 140 1.05 2.61 -15.78
N SER A 141 0.99 3.94 -15.98
CA SER A 141 1.42 4.89 -14.92
C SER A 141 0.35 5.06 -13.83
N ASN A 142 -0.11 3.96 -13.25
CA ASN A 142 -0.96 3.97 -12.07
C ASN A 142 -0.17 3.35 -10.91
N THR A 143 0.04 4.12 -9.85
CA THR A 143 0.92 3.71 -8.76
C THR A 143 0.35 2.58 -7.91
N HIS A 144 -0.97 2.38 -7.90
CA HIS A 144 -1.60 1.19 -7.29
C HIS A 144 -1.25 -0.08 -8.04
N LEU A 145 -1.28 -0.05 -9.38
CA LEU A 145 -0.84 -1.20 -10.19
C LEU A 145 0.65 -1.48 -9.97
N LEU A 146 1.48 -0.45 -9.78
CA LEU A 146 2.90 -0.62 -9.44
C LEU A 146 3.10 -1.24 -8.04
N ALA A 147 2.28 -0.87 -7.06
CA ALA A 147 2.31 -1.50 -5.74
C ALA A 147 1.89 -2.98 -5.80
N LEU A 148 0.89 -3.32 -6.62
CA LEU A 148 0.49 -4.71 -6.88
C LEU A 148 1.56 -5.50 -7.65
N LYS A 149 2.27 -4.84 -8.56
CA LYS A 149 3.45 -5.42 -9.21
C LYS A 149 4.58 -5.70 -8.21
N CYS A 150 4.86 -4.76 -7.31
CA CYS A 150 5.81 -4.98 -6.21
C CYS A 150 5.41 -6.19 -5.36
N LEU A 151 4.12 -6.36 -5.05
CA LEU A 151 3.62 -7.51 -4.30
C LEU A 151 3.88 -8.83 -5.04
N THR A 152 3.65 -8.86 -6.35
CA THR A 152 3.66 -10.10 -7.14
C THR A 152 5.02 -10.45 -7.75
N GLU A 153 5.89 -9.47 -7.98
CA GLU A 153 7.17 -9.65 -8.69
C GLU A 153 8.40 -9.31 -7.83
N ASN A 154 8.26 -8.49 -6.78
CA ASN A 154 9.40 -7.99 -5.99
C ASN A 154 9.39 -8.48 -4.53
N ASN A 155 8.95 -9.72 -4.28
CA ASN A 155 8.95 -10.32 -2.94
C ASN A 155 8.19 -9.50 -1.88
N GLY A 156 7.11 -8.81 -2.29
CA GLY A 156 6.22 -8.13 -1.36
C GLY A 156 5.38 -9.12 -0.56
N SER A 157 5.07 -8.76 0.68
CA SER A 157 4.16 -9.49 1.58
C SER A 157 2.81 -8.80 1.73
N VAL A 158 2.75 -7.48 1.51
CA VAL A 158 1.50 -6.71 1.51
C VAL A 158 1.57 -5.53 0.55
N ALA A 159 0.48 -5.29 -0.19
CA ALA A 159 0.26 -4.03 -0.90
C ALA A 159 -0.97 -3.30 -0.34
N TYR A 160 -0.86 -1.99 -0.16
CA TYR A 160 -2.00 -1.16 0.30
C TYR A 160 -2.50 -0.28 -0.84
N VAL A 161 -3.66 -0.60 -1.41
CA VAL A 161 -4.13 -0.02 -2.68
C VAL A 161 -5.65 0.17 -2.69
N ALA A 162 -6.18 0.90 -3.67
CA ALA A 162 -7.62 0.93 -3.89
C ALA A 162 -8.13 -0.38 -4.52
N TRP A 163 -9.28 -0.87 -4.04
CA TRP A 163 -9.91 -2.13 -4.47
C TRP A 163 -10.15 -2.20 -5.98
N GLU A 164 -10.48 -1.07 -6.61
CA GLU A 164 -10.69 -0.99 -8.05
C GLU A 164 -9.46 -1.44 -8.85
N TYR A 165 -8.24 -1.18 -8.34
CA TYR A 165 -7.00 -1.57 -8.99
C TYR A 165 -6.60 -3.02 -8.70
N VAL A 166 -7.01 -3.58 -7.56
CA VAL A 166 -6.88 -5.02 -7.29
C VAL A 166 -7.63 -5.80 -8.34
N THR A 167 -8.89 -5.42 -8.56
CA THR A 167 -9.75 -6.00 -9.57
C THR A 167 -9.13 -5.83 -10.97
N GLN A 168 -8.69 -4.62 -11.34
CA GLN A 168 -8.05 -4.41 -12.63
C GLN A 168 -6.77 -5.23 -12.84
N TYR A 169 -5.92 -5.34 -11.82
CA TYR A 169 -4.63 -6.02 -11.90
C TYR A 169 -4.79 -7.53 -12.08
N PHE A 170 -5.59 -8.16 -11.21
CA PHE A 170 -5.75 -9.61 -11.23
C PHE A 170 -6.72 -10.11 -12.31
N LEU A 171 -7.69 -9.28 -12.76
CA LEU A 171 -8.55 -9.64 -13.90
C LEU A 171 -7.87 -9.39 -15.27
N ARG A 172 -6.90 -8.47 -15.38
CA ARG A 172 -6.12 -8.28 -16.64
C ARG A 172 -4.93 -9.21 -16.79
N ALA A 173 -4.47 -9.84 -15.72
CA ALA A 173 -3.42 -10.87 -15.77
C ALA A 173 -3.88 -12.15 -16.50
N GLU A 174 -5.16 -12.25 -16.89
CA GLU A 174 -5.72 -13.32 -17.73
C GLU A 174 -5.28 -13.22 -19.20
N ASN A 175 -4.00 -13.49 -19.45
CA ASN A 175 -3.59 -14.19 -20.67
C ASN A 175 -2.60 -15.35 -20.39
N ASP A 176 -2.29 -15.61 -19.11
CA ASP A 176 -1.80 -16.90 -18.65
C ASP A 176 -2.60 -17.30 -17.39
N GLN A 177 -3.64 -18.09 -17.61
CA GLN A 177 -4.19 -19.05 -16.65
C GLN A 177 -4.80 -18.50 -15.33
N PHE A 178 -5.68 -17.51 -15.37
CA PHE A 178 -6.61 -17.23 -14.26
C PHE A 178 -8.01 -16.96 -14.81
N LEU A 179 -9.06 -17.21 -14.02
CA LEU A 179 -10.47 -17.10 -14.38
C LEU A 179 -11.19 -16.26 -13.32
N LEU A 180 -11.91 -15.25 -13.77
CA LEU A 180 -12.67 -14.25 -13.01
C LEU A 180 -13.63 -14.90 -11.99
N CYS A 181 -13.54 -14.53 -10.71
CA CYS A 181 -14.53 -14.92 -9.71
C CYS A 181 -15.55 -13.78 -9.52
N GLY A 182 -16.66 -13.86 -10.24
CA GLY A 182 -17.83 -12.99 -10.06
C GLY A 182 -18.74 -13.50 -8.94
N GLN A 183 -18.98 -12.63 -7.96
CA GLN A 183 -20.12 -12.47 -7.04
C GLN A 183 -20.89 -13.66 -6.40
N GLU A 184 -20.61 -14.94 -6.67
CA GLU A 184 -21.29 -16.06 -5.99
C GLU A 184 -20.40 -17.21 -5.51
N LEU A 185 -19.07 -17.13 -5.58
CA LEU A 185 -18.20 -18.19 -5.07
C LEU A 185 -17.03 -17.65 -4.25
N LEU A 186 -17.08 -17.90 -2.95
CA LEU A 186 -16.13 -17.49 -1.92
C LEU A 186 -14.72 -18.12 -2.04
N ASN A 187 -14.32 -18.73 -3.16
CA ASN A 187 -13.17 -19.66 -3.16
C ASN A 187 -12.20 -19.60 -4.35
N CYS A 188 -12.08 -18.51 -5.11
CA CYS A 188 -11.02 -18.40 -6.13
C CYS A 188 -10.31 -17.03 -6.11
N CYS A 189 -9.32 -16.89 -5.23
CA CYS A 189 -8.22 -15.92 -5.42
C CYS A 189 -6.99 -16.38 -4.60
N PRO A 190 -5.76 -16.41 -5.18
CA PRO A 190 -4.54 -16.66 -4.41
C PRO A 190 -4.08 -15.45 -3.58
N ALA A 191 -4.92 -14.42 -3.43
CA ALA A 191 -4.72 -13.34 -2.47
C ALA A 191 -5.94 -13.21 -1.55
N THR A 192 -5.69 -13.17 -0.24
CA THR A 192 -6.74 -12.82 0.73
C THR A 192 -6.75 -11.30 0.86
N VAL A 193 -7.93 -10.70 0.71
CA VAL A 193 -8.13 -9.28 0.97
C VAL A 193 -8.38 -9.12 2.46
N ALA A 194 -7.47 -8.46 3.16
CA ALA A 194 -7.75 -7.97 4.50
C ALA A 194 -8.36 -6.57 4.34
N LEU A 195 -9.64 -6.44 4.70
CA LEU A 195 -10.21 -5.13 4.97
C LEU A 195 -9.54 -4.61 6.24
N VAL A 196 -8.89 -3.46 6.13
CA VAL A 196 -8.36 -2.70 7.27
C VAL A 196 -9.34 -1.59 7.56
#